data_AF-A0A7Z2SXA3-F1
#
_entry.id   AF-A0A7Z2SXA3-F1
#
_cell.length_a   1.000
_cell.length_b   1.000
_cell.length_c   1.000
_cell.angle_alpha   90.00
_cell.angle_beta   90.00
_cell.angle_gamma   90.00
#
_symmetry.space_group_name_H-M   'P 1'
#
loop_
_entity.id
_entity.type
_entity.pdbx_description
1 polymer ?
#
loop_
_entity_poly.entity_id
_entity_poly.type
_entity_poly.pdbx_seq_one_letter_code
_entity_poly.pdbx_strand_id
1 'polypeptide(L)' 'MSKKKQTSGTLADQLGADVWTKLESKKAELKKQEEIREAKEKERRIAERKQREANKSFEELLNESDMDWKKFKK' A
#
# COMPACT_ATOMS: atom_id res chain seq x y z
N MET A 1 -0.95 55.67 26.77
CA MET A 1 -1.50 54.30 26.92
C MET A 1 -0.81 53.40 25.92
N SER A 2 -0.16 52.36 26.45
CA SER A 2 0.89 51.58 25.82
C SER A 2 0.35 50.37 25.04
N LYS A 3 1.22 49.80 24.19
CA LYS A 3 1.15 48.47 23.54
C LYS A 3 0.34 48.37 22.23
N LYS A 4 0.88 48.94 21.13
CA LYS A 4 0.73 48.30 19.81
C LYS A 4 1.57 47.03 19.82
N LYS A 5 0.86 45.91 19.93
CA LYS A 5 1.37 44.54 20.03
C LYS A 5 2.23 44.22 18.81
N GLN A 6 3.53 44.10 19.04
CA GLN A 6 4.52 43.53 18.13
C GLN A 6 4.02 42.14 17.72
N THR A 7 3.46 42.02 16.51
CA THR A 7 2.95 40.77 15.94
C THR A 7 3.50 40.67 14.53
N SER A 8 4.82 40.57 14.41
CA SER A 8 5.45 40.32 13.12
C SER A 8 6.73 39.52 13.36
N GLY A 9 6.56 38.23 13.65
CA GLY A 9 7.45 37.27 13.02
C GLY A 9 7.33 37.49 11.52
N THR A 10 8.46 37.66 10.84
CA THR A 10 8.55 38.13 9.46
C THR A 10 7.64 37.30 8.54
N LEU A 11 6.98 37.93 7.56
CA LEU A 11 6.10 37.24 6.59
C LEU A 11 6.81 36.07 5.89
N ALA A 12 8.13 36.19 5.70
CA ALA A 12 8.99 35.13 5.17
C ALA A 12 9.02 33.87 6.06
N ASP A 13 9.02 34.02 7.39
CA ASP A 13 9.03 32.89 8.33
C ASP A 13 7.68 32.16 8.32
N GLN A 14 6.58 32.91 8.18
CA GLN A 14 5.23 32.34 8.05
C GLN A 14 5.04 31.60 6.72
N LEU A 15 5.55 32.16 5.61
CA LEU A 15 5.56 31.49 4.31
C LEU A 15 6.41 30.22 4.34
N GLY A 16 7.56 30.24 5.00
CA GLY A 16 8.39 29.05 5.21
C GLY A 16 7.66 27.96 6.00
N ALA A 17 6.94 28.34 7.05
CA ALA A 17 6.14 27.41 7.85
C ALA A 17 4.97 26.79 7.06
N ASP A 18 4.25 27.59 6.25
CA ASP A 18 3.15 27.09 5.40
C ASP A 18 3.65 26.16 4.27
N VAL A 19 4.81 26.46 3.69
CA VAL A 19 5.44 25.58 2.69
C VAL A 19 5.86 24.26 3.34
N TRP A 20 6.44 24.31 4.55
CA TRP A 20 6.80 23.11 5.30
C TRP A 20 5.58 22.24 5.59
N THR A 21 4.48 22.81 6.10
CA THR A 21 3.28 22.04 6.44
C THR A 21 2.63 21.41 5.21
N LYS A 22 2.65 22.10 4.07
CA LYS A 22 2.21 21.52 2.79
C LYS A 22 3.08 20.35 2.35
N LEU A 23 4.41 20.44 2.52
CA LEU A 23 5.34 19.36 2.18
C LEU A 23 5.12 18.13 3.06
N GLU A 24 4.99 18.31 4.38
CA GLU A 24 4.74 17.18 5.28
C GLU A 24 3.37 16.54 5.03
N SER A 25 2.34 17.35 4.76
CA SER A 25 1.01 16.86 4.39
C SER A 25 1.07 16.02 3.12
N LYS A 26 1.76 16.50 2.07
CA LYS A 26 1.97 15.75 0.83
C LYS A 26 2.75 14.46 1.05
N LYS A 27 3.80 14.50 1.88
CA LYS A 27 4.60 13.31 2.21
C LYS A 27 3.76 12.24 2.90
N ALA A 28 2.93 12.64 3.88
CA ALA A 28 2.01 11.73 4.56
C ALA A 28 0.97 11.14 3.59
N GLU A 29 0.44 11.96 2.69
CA GLU A 29 -0.51 11.51 1.65
C GLU A 29 0.13 10.50 0.70
N LEU A 30 1.33 10.79 0.18
CA LEU A 30 2.06 9.89 -0.73
C LEU A 30 2.38 8.56 -0.05
N LYS A 31 2.83 8.58 1.21
CA LYS A 31 3.09 7.35 1.98
C LYS A 31 1.84 6.50 2.12
N LYS A 32 0.70 7.12 2.44
CA LYS A 32 -0.59 6.42 2.54
C LYS A 32 -1.04 5.85 1.20
N GLN A 33 -0.85 6.57 0.10
CA GLN A 33 -1.17 6.08 -1.25
C GLN A 33 -0.31 4.88 -1.64
N GLU A 34 0.97 4.89 -1.29
CA GLU A 34 1.88 3.78 -1.56
C GLU A 34 1.52 2.52 -0.77
N GLU A 35 1.24 2.67 0.53
CA GLU A 35 0.75 1.56 1.38
C GLU A 35 -0.54 0.93 0.84
N ILE A 36 -1.49 1.75 0.38
CA ILE A 36 -2.73 1.27 -0.25
C ILE A 36 -2.44 0.53 -1.56
N ARG A 37 -1.53 1.05 -2.38
CA ARG A 37 -1.16 0.42 -3.66
C ARG A 37 -0.54 -0.95 -3.44
N GLU A 38 0.39 -1.06 -2.49
CA GLU A 38 1.02 -2.34 -2.15
C GLU A 38 0.01 -3.35 -1.60
N ALA A 39 -0.89 -2.93 -0.70
CA ALA A 39 -1.93 -3.80 -0.18
C ALA A 39 -2.83 -4.33 -1.31
N LYS A 40 -3.26 -3.45 -2.21
CA LYS A 40 -4.10 -3.82 -3.37
C LYS A 40 -3.38 -4.78 -4.32
N GLU A 41 -2.08 -4.59 -4.58
CA GLU A 41 -1.31 -5.54 -5.40
C GLU A 41 -1.17 -6.90 -4.73
N LYS A 42 -0.92 -6.96 -3.42
CA LYS A 42 -0.85 -8.20 -2.66
C LYS A 42 -2.18 -8.97 -2.73
N GLU A 43 -3.29 -8.28 -2.52
CA GLU A 43 -4.63 -8.88 -2.64
C GLU A 43 -4.91 -9.40 -4.06
N ARG A 44 -4.57 -8.63 -5.09
CA ARG A 44 -4.72 -9.07 -6.49
C ARG A 44 -3.91 -10.32 -6.79
N ARG A 45 -2.66 -10.39 -6.34
CA ARG A 45 -1.80 -11.57 -6.53
C ARG A 45 -2.38 -12.80 -5.84
N ILE A 46 -2.94 -12.65 -4.63
CA ILE A 46 -3.56 -13.76 -3.90
C ILE A 46 -4.84 -14.22 -4.63
N ALA A 47 -5.69 -13.29 -5.06
CA ALA A 47 -6.92 -13.61 -5.78
C ALA A 47 -6.62 -14.31 -7.12
N GLU A 48 -5.62 -13.85 -7.85
CA GLU A 48 -5.20 -14.46 -9.11
C GLU A 48 -4.64 -15.87 -8.91
N ARG A 49 -3.84 -16.11 -7.87
CA ARG A 49 -3.38 -17.46 -7.52
C ARG A 49 -4.54 -18.39 -7.21
N LYS A 50 -5.50 -17.95 -6.39
CA LYS A 50 -6.70 -18.74 -6.06
C LYS A 50 -7.55 -19.05 -7.29
N GLN A 51 -7.72 -18.10 -8.21
CA GLN A 51 -8.44 -18.36 -9.45
C GLN A 51 -7.69 -19.33 -10.35
N ARG A 52 -6.37 -19.19 -10.47
CA ARG A 52 -5.56 -20.14 -11.23
C ARG A 52 -5.64 -21.54 -10.62
N GLU A 53 -5.53 -21.68 -9.31
CA GLU A 53 -5.68 -22.98 -8.63
C GLU A 53 -7.09 -23.56 -8.80
N ALA A 54 -8.14 -22.75 -8.69
CA ALA A 54 -9.52 -23.20 -8.90
C ALA A 54 -9.81 -23.59 -10.35
N ASN A 55 -9.14 -22.95 -11.31
CA ASN A 55 -9.28 -23.22 -12.74
C ASN A 55 -8.25 -24.23 -13.27
N LYS A 56 -7.28 -24.64 -12.46
CA LYS A 56 -6.35 -25.72 -12.82
C LYS A 56 -7.11 -27.02 -12.89
N SER A 57 -6.77 -27.84 -13.88
CA SER A 57 -7.30 -29.20 -13.94
C SER A 57 -6.74 -30.02 -12.76
N PHE A 58 -7.51 -31.02 -12.31
CA PHE A 58 -7.08 -31.92 -11.23
C PHE A 58 -5.73 -32.58 -11.53
N GLU A 59 -5.47 -32.88 -12.81
CA GLU A 59 -4.21 -33.46 -13.27
C GLU A 59 -3.01 -32.52 -13.07
N GLU A 60 -3.17 -31.22 -13.32
CA GLU A 60 -2.11 -30.23 -13.07
C GLU A 60 -1.85 -30.03 -11.58
N LEU A 61 -2.91 -29.93 -10.77
CA LEU A 61 -2.78 -29.84 -9.31
C LEU A 61 -2.11 -31.10 -8.74
N LEU A 62 -2.46 -32.28 -9.26
CA LEU A 62 -1.90 -33.55 -8.84
C LEU A 62 -0.43 -33.68 -9.26
N ASN A 63 -0.08 -33.29 -10.49
CA ASN A 63 1.30 -33.34 -10.98
C ASN A 63 2.23 -32.31 -10.30
N GLU A 64 1.69 -31.16 -9.86
CA GLU A 64 2.43 -30.19 -9.03
C GLU A 64 2.61 -30.66 -7.58
N SER A 65 1.79 -31.61 -7.14
CA SER A 65 1.93 -32.23 -5.81
C SER A 65 2.82 -33.46 -5.87
N ASP A 66 3.58 -33.74 -4.81
CA ASP A 66 4.35 -35.00 -4.70
C ASP A 66 3.46 -36.25 -4.49
N MET A 67 2.14 -36.14 -4.70
CA MET A 67 1.21 -37.26 -4.56
C MET A 67 1.12 -38.09 -5.83
N ASP A 68 1.55 -39.34 -5.71
CA ASP A 68 1.34 -40.35 -6.74
C ASP A 68 -0.03 -41.02 -6.55
N TRP A 69 -1.01 -40.62 -7.36
CA TRP A 69 -2.38 -41.17 -7.35
C TRP A 69 -2.43 -42.69 -7.56
N LYS A 70 -1.41 -43.30 -8.18
CA LYS A 70 -1.33 -44.75 -8.36
C LYS A 70 -1.20 -45.50 -7.03
N LYS A 71 -0.76 -44.82 -5.96
CA LYS A 71 -0.72 -45.39 -4.60
C LYS A 71 -2.11 -45.48 -3.96
N PHE A 72 -3.11 -44.80 -4.51
CA PHE A 72 -4.47 -44.71 -3.94
C PHE A 72 -5.52 -45.47 -4.76
N LYS A 73 -5.23 -45.83 -6.02
CA LYS A 73 -6.06 -46.78 -6.76
C LYS A 73 -5.65 -48.21 -6.41
N LYS A 74 -6.51 -48.88 -5.63
CA LYS A 74 -6.47 -50.33 -5.42
C LYS A 74 -7.10 -51.06 -6.61
#